data_AF-A0A101N281-F1
#
_entry.id   AF-A0A101N281-F1
#
_cell.length_a   1.000
_cell.length_b   1.000
_cell.length_c   1.000
_cell.angle_alpha   90.00
_cell.angle_beta   90.00
_cell.angle_gamma   90.00
#
_symmetry.space_group_name_H-M   'P 1'
#
loop_
_entity.id
_entity.type
_entity.pdbx_description
1 polymer ?
#
loop_
_entity_poly.entity_id
_entity_poly.type
_entity_poly.pdbx_seq_one_letter_code
_entity_poly.pdbx_strand_id
1 'polypeptide(L)' 'MTAAHTPPARRCVSRHSGPRDGEECGARARFEIACHARPPLVVCPQHLGPALLLADGVLWPPEIALVR' A
#
# COMPACT_ATOMS: atom_id res chain seq x y z
N MET A 1 17.63 17.49 -22.65
CA MET A 1 16.34 17.05 -22.11
C MET A 1 16.61 15.88 -21.19
N THR A 2 16.84 16.15 -19.90
CA THR A 2 17.17 15.12 -18.90
C THR A 2 15.90 14.37 -18.55
N ALA A 3 15.86 13.08 -18.87
CA ALA A 3 14.76 12.20 -18.48
C ALA A 3 14.64 12.21 -16.95
N ALA A 4 13.50 12.67 -16.46
CA ALA A 4 13.16 12.59 -15.05
C ALA A 4 13.13 11.10 -14.68
N HIS A 5 14.09 10.68 -13.86
CA HIS A 5 14.13 9.34 -13.29
C HIS A 5 12.97 9.22 -12.30
N THR A 6 11.79 8.86 -12.81
CA THR A 6 10.64 8.51 -11.97
C THR A 6 11.04 7.25 -11.20
N PRO A 7 11.14 7.30 -9.86
CA PRO A 7 11.44 6.10 -9.08
C PRO A 7 10.38 5.04 -9.41
N PRO A 8 10.75 3.75 -9.51
CA PRO A 8 9.80 2.70 -9.83
C PRO A 8 8.63 2.82 -8.85
N ALA A 9 7.42 2.91 -9.39
CA ALA A 9 6.20 2.98 -8.59
C ALA A 9 6.28 1.84 -7.56
N ARG A 10 6.44 2.20 -6.27
CA ARG A 10 6.58 1.22 -5.19
C ARG A 10 5.36 0.30 -5.28
N ARG A 11 5.56 -0.91 -5.80
CA ARG A 11 4.50 -1.89 -6.02
C ARG A 11 3.79 -2.10 -4.69
N CYS A 12 2.46 -2.12 -4.73
CA CYS A 12 1.69 -2.44 -3.54
C CYS A 12 2.10 -3.81 -2.99
N VAL A 13 2.33 -3.89 -1.69
CA VAL A 13 2.70 -5.14 -1.02
C VAL A 13 1.46 -5.93 -0.59
N SER A 14 0.26 -5.50 -1.00
CA SER A 14 -1.00 -6.15 -0.68
C SER A 14 -1.15 -7.47 -1.45
N ARG A 15 -0.71 -8.58 -0.86
CA ARG A 15 -1.04 -9.96 -1.31
C ARG A 15 -2.53 -10.31 -1.15
N HIS A 16 -3.25 -9.53 -0.33
CA HIS A 16 -4.67 -9.72 -0.03
C HIS A 16 -5.60 -9.09 -1.06
N SER A 17 -5.01 -8.53 -2.11
CA SER A 17 -5.68 -8.04 -3.29
C SER A 17 -5.05 -8.81 -4.45
N GLY A 18 -5.63 -9.97 -4.78
CA GLY A 18 -5.34 -10.57 -6.09
C GLY A 18 -5.62 -9.50 -7.16
N PRO A 19 -4.86 -9.47 -8.27
CA PRO A 19 -5.05 -8.45 -9.30
C PRO A 19 -6.53 -8.43 -9.71
N ARG A 20 -7.27 -7.39 -9.32
CA ARG A 20 -8.43 -6.98 -10.11
C ARG A 20 -7.80 -6.41 -11.37
N ASP A 21 -7.64 -7.26 -12.37
CA ASP A 21 -7.18 -6.94 -13.72
C ASP A 21 -6.03 -5.95 -13.80
N GLY A 22 -4.78 -6.46 -13.67
CA GLY A 22 -3.64 -5.98 -14.46
C GLY A 22 -3.19 -4.52 -14.37
N GLU A 23 -3.87 -3.63 -13.65
CA GLU A 23 -3.43 -2.26 -13.48
C GLU A 23 -2.33 -2.22 -12.42
N GLU A 24 -1.11 -1.85 -12.83
CA GLU A 24 -0.15 -1.29 -11.90
C GLU A 24 -0.90 -0.27 -11.05
N CYS A 25 -0.90 -0.40 -9.71
CA CYS A 25 -1.68 0.52 -8.88
C CYS A 25 -1.18 1.96 -9.12
N GLY A 26 -1.88 2.67 -10.01
CA GLY A 26 -1.49 3.95 -10.60
C GLY A 26 -1.72 5.15 -9.68
N ALA A 27 -2.19 4.88 -8.46
CA ALA A 27 -2.33 5.91 -7.44
C ALA A 27 -0.94 6.37 -6.95
N ARG A 28 -0.69 7.69 -7.07
CA ARG A 28 0.50 8.33 -6.48
C ARG A 28 0.48 8.29 -4.95
N ALA A 29 -0.71 8.36 -4.35
CA ALA A 29 -0.86 8.33 -2.90
C ALA A 29 -0.54 6.94 -2.34
N ARG A 30 0.18 6.92 -1.21
CA ARG A 30 0.51 5.71 -0.45
C ARG A 30 0.11 5.91 1.01
N PHE A 31 -0.30 4.82 1.64
CA PHE A 31 -0.64 4.77 3.06
C PHE A 31 0.22 3.74 3.75
N GLU A 32 0.78 4.10 4.90
CA GLU A 32 1.38 3.18 5.85
C GLU A 32 0.35 2.77 6.89
N ILE A 33 0.24 1.47 7.13
CA ILE A 33 -0.63 0.87 8.14
C ILE A 33 0.26 0.19 9.17
N ALA A 34 0.11 0.53 10.44
CA ALA A 34 0.90 -0.08 11.51
C ALA A 34 0.52 -1.55 11.74
N CYS A 35 1.54 -2.40 11.92
CA CYS A 35 1.36 -3.82 12.18
C CYS A 35 2.09 -4.25 13.47
N HIS A 36 1.47 -5.11 14.27
CA HIS A 36 2.06 -5.74 15.44
C HIS A 36 3.17 -6.72 15.04
N ALA A 37 4.37 -6.54 15.61
CA ALA A 37 5.54 -7.41 15.39
C ALA A 37 5.92 -7.62 13.91
N ARG A 38 5.51 -6.69 13.02
CA ARG A 38 5.79 -6.73 11.58
C ARG A 38 6.08 -5.30 11.08
N PRO A 39 6.83 -5.14 9.99
CA PRO A 39 6.98 -3.83 9.35
C PRO A 39 5.61 -3.25 8.92
N PRO A 40 5.46 -1.91 8.89
CA PRO A 40 4.25 -1.27 8.39
C PRO A 40 3.92 -1.70 6.95
N LEU A 41 2.64 -1.86 6.68
CA LEU A 41 2.16 -2.24 5.35
C LEU A 41 1.93 -0.97 4.51
N VAL A 42 2.62 -0.87 3.37
CA VAL A 42 2.47 0.25 2.43
C VAL A 42 1.53 -0.14 1.28
N VAL A 43 0.43 0.59 1.15
CA VAL A 43 -0.61 0.32 0.13
C VAL A 43 -1.10 1.60 -0.54
N CYS A 44 -1.66 1.50 -1.76
CA CYS A 44 -2.41 2.60 -2.36
C CYS A 44 -3.84 2.70 -1.81
N PRO A 45 -4.55 3.82 -2.09
CA PRO A 45 -5.98 3.94 -1.79
C PRO A 45 -6.82 2.73 -2.18
N GLN A 46 -6.58 2.14 -3.35
CA GLN A 46 -7.33 0.97 -3.85
C GLN A 46 -7.18 -0.27 -2.96
N HIS A 47 -6.02 -0.44 -2.33
CA HIS A 47 -5.70 -1.60 -1.50
C HIS A 47 -5.83 -1.34 0.00
N LEU A 48 -6.18 -0.11 0.40
CA LEU A 48 -6.32 0.28 1.81
C LEU A 48 -7.41 -0.54 2.51
N GLY A 49 -8.62 -0.59 1.95
CA GLY A 49 -9.73 -1.37 2.53
C GLY A 49 -9.38 -2.85 2.71
N PRO A 50 -8.98 -3.57 1.64
CA PRO A 50 -8.57 -4.97 1.75
C PRO A 50 -7.42 -5.20 2.74
N ALA A 51 -6.45 -4.28 2.81
CA ALA A 51 -5.36 -4.37 3.76
C ALA A 51 -5.85 -4.29 5.21
N LEU A 52 -6.73 -3.34 5.53
CA LEU A 52 -7.29 -3.20 6.87
C LEU A 52 -8.15 -4.41 7.30
N LEU A 53 -8.80 -5.08 6.34
CA LEU A 53 -9.72 -6.18 6.63
C LEU A 53 -9.05 -7.56 6.62
N LEU A 54 -8.00 -7.75 5.83
CA LEU A 54 -7.46 -9.08 5.51
C LEU A 54 -5.98 -9.26 5.86
N ALA A 55 -5.23 -8.17 6.11
CA ALA A 55 -3.82 -8.29 6.39
C ALA A 55 -3.55 -8.71 7.84
N ASP A 56 -2.71 -9.73 8.00
CA ASP A 56 -2.28 -10.22 9.30
C ASP A 56 -1.48 -9.16 10.08
N GLY A 57 -1.81 -9.03 11.36
CA GLY A 57 -1.08 -8.18 12.30
C GLY A 57 -1.42 -6.70 12.24
N VAL A 58 -2.39 -6.25 11.44
CA VAL A 58 -2.88 -4.86 11.49
C VAL A 58 -3.44 -4.54 12.88
N LEU A 59 -3.02 -3.41 13.45
CA LEU A 59 -3.48 -2.97 14.77
C LEU A 59 -4.96 -2.54 14.75
N TRP A 60 -5.65 -2.71 15.88
CA TRP A 60 -7.00 -2.19 16.08
C TRP A 60 -7.08 -1.35 17.37
N PRO A 61 -7.50 -0.06 17.31
CA PRO A 61 -7.87 0.70 16.11
C PRO A 61 -6.69 0.86 15.13
N PRO A 62 -6.95 1.00 13.82
CA PRO A 62 -5.88 1.05 12.82
C PRO A 62 -5.20 2.40 12.83
N GLU A 63 -3.88 2.39 12.93
CA GLU A 63 -3.04 3.57 12.74
C GLU A 63 -2.62 3.66 11.27
N ILE A 64 -3.04 4.73 10.61
CA ILE A 64 -2.88 4.94 9.16
C ILE A 64 -2.26 6.31 8.91
N ALA A 65 -1.15 6.34 8.18
CA ALA A 65 -0.48 7.58 7.77
C ALA A 65 -0.43 7.69 6.25
N LEU A 66 -0.72 8.88 5.71
CA LEU A 66 -0.45 9.19 4.30
C LEU A 66 1.05 9.46 4.13
N VAL A 67 1.69 8.76 3.19
CA VAL A 67 3.12 8.90 2.88
C VAL A 67 3.33 9.35 1.42
N ARG A 68 4.39 10.12 1.21
CA ARG A 68 4.74 10.74 -0.09
C ARG A 68 5.70 9.87 -0.90
#